data_AF-K7FGP0-F1
#
_entry.id   AF-K7FGP0-F1
#
_cell.length_a   1.000
_cell.length_b   1.000
_cell.length_c   1.000
_cell.angle_alpha   90.00
_cell.angle_beta   90.00
_cell.angle_gamma   90.00
#
_symmetry.space_group_name_H-M   'P 1'
#
loop_
_entity.id
_entity.type
_entity.pdbx_description
1 polymer ?
#
loop_
_entity_poly.entity_id
_entity_poly.type
_entity_poly.pdbx_seq_one_letter_code
_entity_poly.pdbx_strand_id
1 'polypeptide(L)'
;MNIQVGDVIKLENNNFVTADLLLLSSSEPHSLTYIETAELDGETNLKGKEALTVTAELGEDLQKLSDFNGEVRCEAPNNKLDKFTGTLTLHGEKFALDNEKMLLRGCTIRNTEWCFGLVIYAGPDTKLMQNSGKTTFKRTSIDRLMNVLVLVIFAFLALMCFILAIGNGIWEYKKGYYFQVYLPWAEGVTSAPYSGFLMFWSYVIILNTVVPISLYVSVEIIRLGNSFYIDWDRKMYYPLNDTPAQARTTTLNEELGQIKYIFSDKTGTLTQNIMAFNKCSIHGKAYGEVYDMAGQRTEITEVRGGLLAGSGVPCWDGLQGTRAKATPCPYIHTQH
;
A
#
# COMPACT_ATOMS: atom_id res chain seq x y z
N MET A 1 6.83 -17.31 11.33
CA MET A 1 7.96 -18.03 10.70
C MET A 1 9.17 -17.11 10.72
N ASN A 2 10.30 -17.57 11.27
CA ASN A 2 11.57 -16.86 11.14
C ASN A 2 12.27 -17.43 9.90
N ILE A 3 12.18 -16.73 8.77
CA ILE A 3 12.81 -17.12 7.51
C ILE A 3 14.16 -16.41 7.43
N GLN A 4 15.23 -17.17 7.20
CA GLN A 4 16.59 -16.66 7.04
C GLN A 4 17.13 -16.94 5.64
N VAL A 5 18.15 -16.19 5.24
CA VAL A 5 18.84 -16.43 3.97
C VAL A 5 19.51 -17.79 4.00
N GLY A 6 19.33 -18.59 2.95
CA GLY A 6 19.81 -19.97 2.88
C GLY A 6 18.82 -21.03 3.34
N ASP A 7 17.67 -20.64 3.92
CA ASP A 7 16.62 -21.61 4.24
C ASP A 7 15.96 -22.14 2.96
N VAL A 8 15.62 -23.42 2.95
CA VAL A 8 14.79 -24.03 1.91
C VAL A 8 13.35 -24.08 2.40
N ILE A 9 12.44 -23.50 1.62
CA ILE A 9 11.02 -23.44 1.96
C ILE A 9 10.17 -24.19 0.92
N LYS A 10 9.18 -24.94 1.39
CA LYS A 10 8.14 -25.54 0.56
C LYS A 10 6.97 -24.56 0.46
N LEU A 11 6.56 -24.25 -0.76
CA LEU A 11 5.35 -23.48 -1.04
C LEU A 11 4.32 -24.40 -1.71
N GLU A 12 3.07 -24.28 -1.30
CA GLU A 12 1.94 -25.02 -1.87
C GLU A 12 1.17 -24.13 -2.85
N ASN A 13 0.29 -24.75 -3.63
CA ASN A 13 -0.58 -24.03 -4.56
C ASN A 13 -1.38 -22.94 -3.83
N ASN A 14 -1.45 -21.74 -4.43
CA ASN A 14 -2.10 -20.54 -3.89
C ASN A 14 -1.44 -19.92 -2.65
N ASN A 15 -0.24 -20.38 -2.25
CA ASN A 15 0.51 -19.71 -1.19
C ASN A 15 1.27 -18.48 -1.71
N PHE A 16 1.35 -17.46 -0.85
CA PHE A 16 2.13 -16.26 -1.09
C PHE A 16 3.63 -16.49 -0.85
N VAL A 17 4.44 -15.96 -1.75
CA VAL A 17 5.90 -15.94 -1.62
C VAL A 17 6.31 -14.84 -0.66
N THR A 18 6.98 -15.21 0.44
CA THR A 18 7.30 -14.30 1.57
C THR A 18 8.69 -13.64 1.49
N ALA A 19 9.58 -14.19 0.67
CA ALA A 19 10.97 -13.76 0.46
C ALA A 19 11.35 -13.99 -1.00
N ASP A 20 12.48 -13.47 -1.48
CA ASP A 20 12.91 -13.77 -2.86
C ASP A 20 13.63 -15.12 -2.88
N LEU A 21 13.08 -16.06 -3.64
CA LEU A 21 13.50 -17.46 -3.64
C LEU A 21 14.10 -17.85 -4.98
N LEU A 22 15.14 -18.67 -4.94
CA LEU A 22 15.62 -19.43 -6.09
C LEU A 22 14.83 -20.74 -6.18
N LEU A 23 14.15 -20.98 -7.30
CA LEU A 23 13.39 -22.21 -7.53
C LEU A 23 14.33 -23.42 -7.67
N LEU A 24 14.18 -24.40 -6.79
CA LEU A 24 14.98 -25.63 -6.79
C LEU A 24 14.28 -26.78 -7.51
N SER A 25 13.04 -27.07 -7.12
CA SER A 25 12.23 -28.14 -7.69
C SER A 25 10.75 -27.80 -7.61
N SER A 26 9.93 -28.43 -8.46
CA SER A 26 8.49 -28.22 -8.55
C SER A 26 7.79 -29.53 -8.90
N SER A 27 6.50 -29.63 -8.57
CA SER A 27 5.65 -30.78 -8.89
C SER A 27 5.44 -31.00 -10.39
N GLU A 28 5.51 -29.94 -11.20
CA GLU A 28 5.22 -30.01 -12.64
C GLU A 28 6.39 -30.60 -13.45
N PRO A 29 6.12 -31.17 -14.65
CA PRO A 29 7.15 -31.64 -15.56
C PRO A 29 8.18 -30.53 -15.89
N HIS A 30 9.46 -30.91 -15.98
CA HIS A 30 10.58 -29.98 -16.16
C HIS A 30 10.75 -28.97 -15.01
N SER A 31 10.15 -29.24 -13.84
CA SER A 31 10.17 -28.35 -12.68
C SER A 31 9.75 -26.91 -13.02
N LEU A 32 8.69 -26.78 -13.83
CA LEU A 32 8.02 -25.52 -14.09
C LEU A 32 7.16 -25.11 -12.88
N THR A 33 7.04 -23.82 -12.63
CA THR A 33 6.14 -23.26 -11.63
C THR A 33 5.46 -22.05 -12.25
N TYR A 34 4.16 -21.91 -12.06
CA TYR A 34 3.45 -20.72 -12.52
C TYR A 34 3.24 -19.76 -11.35
N ILE A 35 3.55 -18.49 -11.61
CA ILE A 35 3.33 -17.42 -10.64
C ILE A 35 2.39 -16.36 -11.19
N GLU A 36 1.56 -15.84 -10.31
CA GLU A 36 0.75 -14.64 -10.54
C GLU A 36 1.49 -13.44 -9.94
N THR A 37 1.73 -12.40 -10.75
CA THR A 37 2.47 -11.18 -10.36
C THR A 37 1.58 -9.95 -10.20
N ALA A 38 0.27 -10.15 -10.07
CA ALA A 38 -0.71 -9.06 -10.00
C ALA A 38 -0.40 -8.02 -8.90
N GLU A 39 0.23 -8.42 -7.78
CA GLU A 39 0.63 -7.49 -6.71
C GLU A 39 1.91 -6.71 -7.01
N LEU A 40 2.77 -7.17 -7.92
CA LEU A 40 4.04 -6.51 -8.25
C LEU A 40 3.93 -5.57 -9.45
N ASP A 41 3.32 -6.04 -10.54
CA ASP A 41 3.28 -5.33 -11.83
C ASP A 41 1.86 -5.17 -12.40
N GLY A 42 0.84 -5.66 -11.71
CA GLY A 42 -0.54 -5.59 -12.18
C GLY A 42 -0.83 -6.47 -13.39
N GLU A 43 0.06 -7.41 -13.74
CA GLU A 43 -0.19 -8.38 -14.79
C GLU A 43 -1.00 -9.57 -14.24
N THR A 44 -2.09 -9.90 -14.93
CA THR A 44 -2.98 -11.03 -14.58
C THR A 44 -2.55 -12.35 -15.22
N ASN A 45 -1.55 -12.31 -16.11
CA ASN A 45 -1.07 -13.51 -16.80
C ASN A 45 -0.16 -14.30 -15.87
N LEU A 46 -0.32 -15.61 -15.90
CA LEU A 46 0.59 -16.52 -15.21
C LEU A 46 1.94 -16.52 -15.92
N LYS A 47 3.01 -16.26 -15.17
CA LYS A 47 4.39 -16.33 -15.67
C LYS A 47 4.97 -17.69 -15.31
N GLY A 48 5.47 -18.41 -16.30
CA GLY A 48 6.22 -19.63 -16.09
C GLY A 48 7.62 -19.31 -15.56
N LYS A 49 8.03 -20.04 -14.52
CA LYS A 49 9.38 -20.06 -13.95
C LYS A 49 9.88 -21.49 -13.99
N GLU A 50 11.13 -21.69 -14.37
CA GLU A 50 11.72 -23.03 -14.49
C GLU A 50 12.79 -23.21 -13.41
N ALA A 51 12.97 -24.41 -12.87
CA ALA A 51 14.13 -24.68 -12.02
C ALA A 51 15.41 -24.88 -12.86
N LEU A 52 16.58 -24.99 -12.23
CA LEU A 52 17.74 -25.55 -12.92
C LEU A 52 17.51 -27.06 -13.13
N THR A 53 17.95 -27.59 -14.26
CA THR A 53 17.84 -29.03 -14.56
C THR A 53 18.51 -29.90 -13.50
N VAL A 54 19.63 -29.44 -12.96
CA VAL A 54 20.39 -30.14 -11.92
C VAL A 54 19.69 -30.13 -10.57
N THR A 55 18.95 -29.06 -10.24
CA THR A 55 18.18 -29.00 -8.99
C THR A 55 16.80 -29.65 -9.13
N ALA A 56 16.25 -29.71 -10.34
CA ALA A 56 14.97 -30.34 -10.63
C ALA A 56 14.95 -31.82 -10.20
N GLU A 57 16.09 -32.52 -10.29
CA GLU A 57 16.24 -33.92 -9.89
C GLU A 57 16.09 -34.17 -8.38
N LEU A 58 16.17 -33.12 -7.55
CA LEU A 58 15.94 -33.20 -6.11
C LEU A 58 14.50 -33.65 -5.81
N GLY A 59 13.53 -33.27 -6.66
CA GLY A 59 12.13 -33.67 -6.52
C GLY A 59 11.52 -33.25 -5.17
N GLU A 60 10.64 -34.10 -4.63
CA GLU A 60 10.02 -33.94 -3.30
C GLU A 60 10.84 -34.62 -2.18
N ASP A 61 12.01 -35.17 -2.49
CA ASP A 61 12.78 -35.95 -1.53
C ASP A 61 13.53 -35.03 -0.56
N LEU A 62 13.00 -34.95 0.67
CA LEU A 62 13.56 -34.16 1.76
C LEU A 62 15.00 -34.56 2.11
N GLN A 63 15.39 -35.83 1.92
CA GLN A 63 16.76 -36.26 2.21
C GLN A 63 17.75 -35.70 1.18
N LYS A 64 17.35 -35.69 -0.10
CA LYS A 64 18.18 -35.08 -1.15
C LYS A 64 18.29 -33.57 -0.98
N LEU A 65 17.21 -32.93 -0.55
CA LEU A 65 17.21 -31.49 -0.24
C LEU A 65 18.07 -31.17 0.99
N SER A 66 18.14 -32.04 2.00
CA SER A 66 19.02 -31.83 3.16
C SER A 66 20.50 -32.09 2.83
N ASP A 67 20.77 -33.03 1.93
CA ASP A 67 22.13 -33.36 1.48
C ASP A 67 22.63 -32.41 0.39
N PHE A 68 21.77 -31.54 -0.13
CA PHE A 68 22.10 -30.55 -1.15
C PHE A 68 23.12 -29.54 -0.61
N ASN A 69 24.34 -29.62 -1.12
CA ASN A 69 25.44 -28.73 -0.75
C ASN A 69 25.92 -27.91 -1.96
N GLY A 70 25.36 -26.70 -2.10
CA GLY A 70 25.69 -25.78 -3.17
C GLY A 70 25.96 -24.37 -2.65
N GLU A 71 26.83 -23.63 -3.35
CA GLU A 71 27.13 -22.23 -3.04
C GLU A 71 26.48 -21.32 -4.10
N VAL A 72 25.57 -20.44 -3.68
CA VAL A 72 24.98 -19.42 -4.55
C VAL A 72 25.70 -18.09 -4.37
N ARG A 73 26.27 -17.56 -5.44
CA ARG A 73 26.83 -16.20 -5.50
C ARG A 73 25.92 -15.34 -6.36
N CYS A 74 25.36 -14.28 -5.81
CA CYS A 74 24.48 -13.36 -6.53
C CYS A 74 24.97 -11.91 -6.42
N GLU A 75 24.38 -11.04 -7.24
CA GLU A 75 24.57 -9.60 -7.13
C GLU A 75 24.05 -9.04 -5.79
N ALA A 76 24.36 -7.78 -5.48
CA ALA A 76 23.78 -7.13 -4.30
C ALA A 76 22.27 -6.86 -4.49
N PRO A 77 21.47 -6.80 -3.40
CA PRO A 77 20.07 -6.41 -3.45
C PRO A 77 19.85 -5.13 -4.25
N ASN A 78 18.92 -5.18 -5.22
CA ASN A 78 18.59 -4.06 -6.08
C ASN A 78 17.08 -3.95 -6.30
N ASN A 79 16.63 -2.82 -6.85
CA ASN A 79 15.22 -2.52 -7.08
C ASN A 79 14.73 -2.92 -8.49
N LYS A 80 15.50 -3.67 -9.27
CA LYS A 80 15.11 -4.09 -10.63
C LYS A 80 14.42 -5.45 -10.58
N LEU A 81 13.09 -5.46 -10.69
CA LEU A 81 12.26 -6.68 -10.63
C LEU A 81 12.55 -7.64 -11.80
N ASP A 82 12.99 -7.10 -12.92
CA ASP A 82 13.23 -7.75 -14.21
C ASP A 82 14.64 -8.34 -14.34
N LYS A 83 15.61 -7.87 -13.54
CA LYS A 83 17.01 -8.28 -13.65
C LYS A 83 17.50 -9.02 -12.41
N PHE A 84 17.97 -10.24 -12.57
CA PHE A 84 18.71 -10.98 -11.56
C PHE A 84 19.91 -11.66 -12.21
N THR A 85 21.06 -11.60 -11.56
CA THR A 85 22.25 -12.34 -12.01
C THR A 85 22.93 -13.03 -10.83
N GLY A 86 23.10 -14.33 -10.95
CA GLY A 86 23.84 -15.14 -9.98
C GLY A 86 24.51 -16.36 -10.61
N THR A 87 25.22 -17.10 -9.78
CA THR A 87 25.88 -18.35 -10.15
C THR A 87 25.72 -19.34 -9.00
N LEU A 88 25.12 -20.49 -9.29
CA LEU A 88 25.10 -21.64 -8.40
C LEU A 88 26.34 -22.49 -8.69
N THR A 89 27.14 -22.77 -7.67
CA THR A 89 28.23 -23.73 -7.75
C THR A 89 27.83 -25.01 -7.04
N LEU A 90 27.71 -26.11 -7.78
CA LEU A 90 27.33 -27.42 -7.26
C LEU A 90 28.37 -28.45 -7.68
N HIS A 91 28.96 -29.18 -6.73
CA HIS A 91 30.00 -30.19 -6.99
C HIS A 91 31.18 -29.72 -7.88
N GLY A 92 31.48 -28.43 -7.86
CA GLY A 92 32.55 -27.81 -8.68
C GLY A 92 32.10 -27.31 -10.06
N GLU A 93 30.87 -27.62 -10.49
CA GLU A 93 30.26 -27.08 -11.71
C GLU A 93 29.51 -25.77 -11.42
N LYS A 94 29.52 -24.85 -12.38
CA LYS A 94 28.91 -23.52 -12.25
C LYS A 94 27.73 -23.38 -13.19
N PHE A 95 26.58 -23.00 -12.65
CA PHE A 95 25.34 -22.77 -13.37
C PHE A 95 24.94 -21.30 -13.25
N ALA A 96 24.65 -20.65 -14.38
CA ALA A 96 24.15 -19.28 -14.38
C ALA A 96 22.71 -19.23 -13.85
N LEU A 97 22.42 -18.21 -13.05
CA LEU A 97 21.10 -17.94 -12.50
C LEU A 97 20.57 -16.63 -13.07
N ASP A 98 19.42 -16.72 -13.74
CA ASP A 98 18.71 -15.58 -14.32
C ASP A 98 17.39 -15.33 -13.60
N ASN A 99 16.71 -14.23 -13.93
CA ASN A 99 15.43 -13.84 -13.31
C ASN A 99 14.30 -14.88 -13.53
N GLU A 100 14.43 -15.74 -14.54
CA GLU A 100 13.48 -16.84 -14.80
C GLU A 100 13.52 -17.95 -13.74
N LYS A 101 14.61 -18.03 -12.96
CA LYS A 101 14.79 -19.01 -11.88
C LYS A 101 14.37 -18.46 -10.51
N MET A 102 13.96 -17.18 -10.45
CA MET A 102 13.60 -16.49 -9.22
C MET A 102 12.08 -16.36 -9.04
N LEU A 103 11.62 -16.62 -7.82
CA LEU A 103 10.29 -16.32 -7.32
C LEU A 103 10.39 -15.09 -6.41
N LEU A 104 9.74 -13.99 -6.77
CA LEU A 104 9.82 -12.74 -6.02
C LEU A 104 8.79 -12.71 -4.89
N ARG A 105 9.11 -11.98 -3.82
CA ARG A 105 8.16 -11.68 -2.75
C ARG A 105 6.93 -10.95 -3.31
N GLY A 106 5.74 -11.37 -2.86
CA GLY A 106 4.45 -10.82 -3.31
C GLY A 106 3.84 -11.55 -4.50
N CYS A 107 4.57 -12.50 -5.12
CA CYS A 107 3.98 -13.41 -6.09
C CYS A 107 3.14 -14.47 -5.39
N THR A 108 2.12 -14.97 -6.09
CA THR A 108 1.32 -16.11 -5.63
C THR A 108 1.59 -17.30 -6.54
N ILE A 109 1.89 -18.47 -5.95
CA ILE A 109 2.04 -19.72 -6.71
C ILE A 109 0.66 -20.14 -7.23
N ARG A 110 0.55 -20.49 -8.51
CA ARG A 110 -0.68 -20.98 -9.15
C ARG A 110 -0.36 -22.19 -10.01
N ASN A 111 -1.35 -23.05 -10.25
CA ASN A 111 -1.24 -24.19 -11.17
C ASN A 111 0.02 -25.05 -10.93
N THR A 112 0.43 -25.19 -9.68
CA THR A 112 1.58 -26.00 -9.26
C THR A 112 1.27 -26.47 -7.84
N GLU A 113 1.27 -27.78 -7.62
CA GLU A 113 0.86 -28.38 -6.33
C GLU A 113 1.83 -27.99 -5.22
N TRP A 114 3.13 -28.11 -5.49
CA TRP A 114 4.19 -27.67 -4.59
C TRP A 114 5.44 -27.23 -5.35
N CYS A 115 6.22 -26.33 -4.74
CA CYS A 115 7.58 -26.03 -5.16
C CYS A 115 8.50 -25.82 -3.96
N PHE A 116 9.78 -26.13 -4.13
CA PHE A 116 10.83 -25.84 -3.16
C PHE A 116 11.67 -24.66 -3.65
N GLY A 117 11.87 -23.68 -2.77
CA GLY A 117 12.66 -22.49 -3.04
C GLY A 117 13.74 -22.27 -1.98
N LEU A 118 14.93 -21.91 -2.41
CA LEU A 118 16.02 -21.45 -1.54
C LEU A 118 15.93 -19.94 -1.34
N VAL A 119 15.91 -19.47 -0.10
CA VAL A 119 15.82 -18.04 0.21
C VAL A 119 17.13 -17.34 -0.15
N ILE A 120 17.08 -16.42 -1.12
CA ILE A 120 18.22 -15.59 -1.54
C ILE A 120 18.19 -14.23 -0.84
N TYR A 121 17.06 -13.54 -0.87
CA TYR A 121 16.88 -12.27 -0.15
C TYR A 121 15.71 -12.35 0.82
N ALA A 122 15.92 -11.92 2.06
CA ALA A 122 14.92 -11.92 3.11
C ALA A 122 14.68 -10.49 3.65
N GLY A 123 13.44 -10.23 4.09
CA GLY A 123 13.09 -8.96 4.74
C GLY A 123 13.33 -7.73 3.85
N PRO A 124 14.08 -6.71 4.33
CA PRO A 124 14.29 -5.46 3.61
C PRO A 124 15.13 -5.62 2.33
N ASP A 125 15.87 -6.71 2.20
CA ASP A 125 16.73 -6.97 1.03
C ASP A 125 15.94 -7.51 -0.17
N THR A 126 14.68 -7.92 0.03
CA THR A 126 13.82 -8.35 -1.07
C THR A 126 13.57 -7.22 -2.08
N LYS A 127 13.53 -7.55 -3.37
CA LYS A 127 13.38 -6.56 -4.44
C LYS A 127 12.10 -5.73 -4.33
N LEU A 128 11.02 -6.32 -3.82
CA LEU A 128 9.77 -5.62 -3.54
C LEU A 128 9.95 -4.55 -2.45
N MET A 129 10.69 -4.86 -1.38
CA MET A 129 10.99 -3.92 -0.31
C MET A 129 11.99 -2.84 -0.73
N GLN A 130 12.92 -3.17 -1.63
CA GLN A 130 13.82 -2.17 -2.24
C GLN A 130 13.07 -1.18 -3.14
N ASN A 131 11.94 -1.60 -3.74
CA ASN A 131 11.01 -0.69 -4.43
C ASN A 131 10.03 0.02 -3.48
N SER A 132 9.85 -0.52 -2.27
CA SER A 132 9.00 0.11 -1.27
C SER A 132 9.73 1.30 -0.67
N GLY A 133 9.21 2.51 -0.92
CA GLY A 133 9.74 3.72 -0.30
C GLY A 133 9.74 3.62 1.22
N LYS A 134 10.73 4.23 1.88
CA LYS A 134 10.74 4.32 3.36
C LYS A 134 9.46 4.99 3.83
N THR A 135 8.78 4.39 4.81
CA THR A 135 7.58 4.95 5.42
C THR A 135 7.93 6.24 6.16
N THR A 136 7.73 7.38 5.50
CA THR A 136 7.87 8.69 6.14
C THR A 136 6.56 9.06 6.82
N PHE A 137 6.62 9.57 8.05
CA PHE A 137 5.45 10.18 8.69
C PHE A 137 4.93 11.33 7.81
N LYS A 138 3.70 11.19 7.32
CA LYS A 138 3.02 12.22 6.55
C LYS A 138 2.57 13.31 7.52
N ARG A 139 3.12 14.51 7.41
CA ARG A 139 2.63 15.71 8.12
C ARG A 139 1.58 16.40 7.26
N THR A 140 0.47 16.82 7.86
CA THR A 140 -0.59 17.49 7.12
C THR A 140 -0.24 18.95 6.84
N SER A 141 -0.89 19.52 5.83
CA SER A 141 -0.84 20.96 5.56
C SER A 141 -1.40 21.77 6.72
N ILE A 142 -2.40 21.23 7.42
CA ILE A 142 -3.04 21.82 8.60
C ILE A 142 -2.07 21.87 9.79
N ASP A 143 -1.24 20.85 10.00
CA ASP A 143 -0.22 20.89 11.07
C ASP A 143 0.74 22.08 10.87
N ARG A 144 1.12 22.36 9.61
CA ARG A 144 1.95 23.51 9.27
C ARG A 144 1.20 24.83 9.49
N LEU A 145 -0.05 24.91 9.08
CA LEU A 145 -0.88 26.11 9.25
C LEU A 145 -1.11 26.42 10.73
N MET A 146 -1.41 25.41 11.54
CA MET A 146 -1.56 25.54 12.99
C MET A 146 -0.28 26.08 13.63
N ASN A 147 0.90 25.56 13.26
CA ASN A 147 2.17 26.06 13.78
C ASN A 147 2.41 27.53 13.38
N VAL A 148 2.09 27.92 12.14
CA VAL A 148 2.19 29.32 11.69
C VAL A 148 1.22 30.22 12.47
N LEU A 149 -0.03 29.80 12.68
CA LEU A 149 -1.00 30.55 13.48
C LEU A 149 -0.54 30.74 14.92
N VAL A 150 0.01 29.69 15.54
CA VAL A 150 0.57 29.77 16.90
C VAL A 150 1.71 30.80 16.96
N LEU A 151 2.63 30.78 16.00
CA LEU A 151 3.70 31.79 15.92
C LEU A 151 3.17 33.22 15.75
N VAL A 152 2.13 33.41 14.92
CA VAL A 152 1.48 34.72 14.73
C VAL A 152 0.82 35.20 16.02
N ILE A 153 0.13 34.31 16.74
CA ILE A 153 -0.50 34.62 18.03
C ILE A 153 0.56 35.01 19.07
N PHE A 154 1.67 34.27 19.15
CA PHE A 154 2.78 34.62 20.06
C PHE A 154 3.40 35.99 19.72
N ALA A 155 3.60 36.30 18.44
CA ALA A 155 4.12 37.59 18.01
C ALA A 155 3.14 38.72 18.37
N PHE A 156 1.83 38.52 18.14
CA PHE A 156 0.79 39.47 18.50
C PHE A 156 0.71 39.68 20.02
N LEU A 157 0.81 38.61 20.81
CA LEU A 157 0.84 38.67 22.27
C LEU A 157 2.03 39.49 22.76
N ALA A 158 3.24 39.21 22.25
CA ALA A 158 4.45 39.94 22.62
C ALA A 158 4.33 41.44 22.32
N LEU A 159 3.75 41.79 21.16
CA LEU A 159 3.51 43.18 20.78
C LEU A 159 2.49 43.86 21.71
N MET A 160 1.39 43.20 22.06
CA MET A 160 0.40 43.72 23.01
C MET A 160 1.01 43.93 24.40
N CYS A 161 1.75 42.95 24.92
CA CYS A 161 2.45 43.07 26.20
C CYS A 161 3.46 44.21 26.18
N PHE A 162 4.16 44.42 25.06
CA PHE A 162 5.10 45.53 24.90
C PHE A 162 4.42 46.90 24.94
N ILE A 163 3.30 47.07 24.23
CA ILE A 163 2.52 48.32 24.25
C ILE A 163 1.98 48.60 25.67
N LEU A 164 1.46 47.58 26.35
CA LEU A 164 0.95 47.71 27.72
C LEU A 164 2.07 48.04 28.72
N ALA A 165 3.25 47.43 28.57
CA ALA A 165 4.42 47.72 29.42
C ALA A 165 4.89 49.18 29.24
N ILE A 166 4.95 49.68 28.01
CA ILE A 166 5.25 51.10 27.73
C ILE A 166 4.18 52.00 28.32
N GLY A 167 2.90 51.67 28.12
CA GLY A 167 1.77 52.42 28.69
C GLY A 167 1.85 52.52 30.22
N ASN A 168 2.18 51.41 30.88
CA ASN A 168 2.41 51.38 32.32
C ASN A 168 3.61 52.24 32.73
N GLY A 169 4.73 52.16 32.01
CA GLY A 169 5.89 53.02 32.27
C GLY A 169 5.60 54.52 32.13
N ILE A 170 4.82 54.93 31.13
CA ILE A 170 4.41 56.33 30.94
C ILE A 170 3.45 56.78 32.04
N TRP A 171 2.48 55.93 32.41
CA TRP A 171 1.52 56.23 33.48
C TRP A 171 2.22 56.39 34.83
N GLU A 172 3.16 55.48 35.13
CA GLU A 172 3.97 55.51 36.34
C GLU A 172 4.79 56.81 36.43
N TYR A 173 5.41 57.22 35.31
CA TYR A 173 6.17 58.46 35.24
C TYR A 173 5.31 59.72 35.43
N LYS A 174 4.10 59.77 34.84
CA LYS A 174 3.25 60.98 34.86
C LYS A 174 2.34 61.10 36.10
N LYS A 175 1.80 59.99 36.59
CA LYS A 175 0.81 59.96 37.69
C LYS A 175 1.30 59.14 38.88
N GLY A 176 1.99 58.02 38.65
CA GLY A 176 2.50 57.14 39.71
C GLY A 176 3.40 57.85 40.72
N TYR A 177 4.27 58.76 40.26
CA TYR A 177 5.13 59.58 41.12
C TYR A 177 4.35 60.39 42.19
N TYR A 178 3.20 60.96 41.83
CA TYR A 178 2.36 61.73 42.75
C TYR A 178 1.42 60.85 43.60
N PHE A 179 1.20 59.60 43.19
CA PHE A 179 0.27 58.66 43.84
C PHE A 179 0.96 57.72 44.85
N GLN A 180 2.27 57.87 45.07
CA GLN A 180 3.04 57.06 46.03
C GLN A 180 2.53 57.15 47.49
N VAL A 181 1.76 58.19 47.82
CA VAL A 181 1.12 58.35 49.14
C VAL A 181 0.06 57.27 49.41
N TYR A 182 -0.61 56.78 48.37
CA TYR A 182 -1.69 55.77 48.49
C TYR A 182 -1.28 54.38 48.00
N LEU A 183 -0.27 54.28 47.13
CA LEU A 183 0.24 53.01 46.62
C LEU A 183 1.78 53.03 46.53
N PRO A 184 2.49 52.66 47.62
CA PRO A 184 3.95 52.62 47.63
C PRO A 184 4.49 51.51 46.72
N TRP A 185 5.67 51.74 46.16
CA TRP A 185 6.35 50.76 45.31
C TRP A 185 6.79 49.53 46.14
N ALA A 186 6.80 48.35 45.51
CA ALA A 186 7.32 47.14 46.13
C ALA A 186 8.83 47.29 46.41
N GLU A 187 9.28 46.80 47.57
CA GLU A 187 10.69 46.83 47.97
C GLU A 187 11.57 46.14 46.92
N GLY A 188 12.51 46.89 46.31
CA GLY A 188 13.42 46.38 45.28
C GLY A 188 13.22 46.94 43.87
N VAL A 189 12.19 47.75 43.61
CA VAL A 189 12.01 48.42 42.31
C VAL A 189 12.62 49.82 42.35
N THR A 190 13.81 49.99 41.77
CA THR A 190 14.59 51.25 41.89
C THR A 190 14.46 52.19 40.70
N SER A 191 13.88 51.76 39.57
CA SER A 191 13.75 52.59 38.37
C SER A 191 12.47 52.28 37.55
N ALA A 192 11.89 53.32 36.94
CA ALA A 192 10.73 53.23 36.04
C ALA A 192 10.91 52.22 34.87
N PRO A 193 12.05 52.15 34.16
CA PRO A 193 12.25 51.13 33.13
C PRO A 193 12.31 49.71 33.70
N TYR A 194 12.83 49.51 34.92
CA TYR A 194 12.84 48.20 35.59
C TYR A 194 11.42 47.76 35.98
N SER A 195 10.59 48.69 36.46
CA SER A 195 9.16 48.44 36.71
C SER A 195 8.41 48.05 35.44
N GLY A 196 8.63 48.75 34.33
CA GLY A 196 8.05 48.42 33.03
C GLY A 196 8.49 47.05 32.49
N PHE A 197 9.75 46.67 32.71
CA PHE A 197 10.27 45.35 32.35
C PHE A 197 9.62 44.22 33.16
N LEU A 198 9.43 44.40 34.47
CA LEU A 198 8.71 43.42 35.30
C LEU A 198 7.24 43.31 34.87
N MET A 199 6.60 44.44 34.57
CA MET A 199 5.21 44.46 34.12
C MET A 199 5.01 43.83 32.74
N PHE A 200 6.01 43.88 31.85
CA PHE A 200 5.96 43.12 30.60
C PHE A 200 5.75 41.62 30.87
N TRP A 201 6.55 41.02 31.73
CA TRP A 201 6.41 39.60 32.08
C TRP A 201 5.11 39.31 32.85
N SER A 202 4.66 40.20 33.72
CA SER A 202 3.35 40.09 34.37
C SER A 202 2.20 40.07 33.36
N TYR A 203 2.22 40.96 32.35
CA TYR A 203 1.22 40.97 31.29
C TYR A 203 1.29 39.73 30.39
N VAL A 204 2.48 39.18 30.13
CA VAL A 204 2.61 37.90 29.40
C VAL A 204 1.91 36.77 30.16
N ILE A 205 2.07 36.69 31.49
CA ILE A 205 1.39 35.68 32.30
C ILE A 205 -0.12 35.87 32.27
N ILE A 206 -0.60 37.10 32.44
CA ILE A 206 -2.05 37.41 32.45
C ILE A 206 -2.68 37.12 31.07
N LEU A 207 -1.99 37.45 29.98
CA LEU A 207 -2.49 37.29 28.62
C LEU A 207 -2.13 35.94 27.97
N ASN A 208 -1.49 35.02 28.70
CA ASN A 208 -1.18 33.67 28.18
C ASN A 208 -2.43 32.89 27.74
N THR A 209 -3.61 33.26 28.25
CA THR A 209 -4.91 32.72 27.81
C THR A 209 -5.24 33.01 26.34
N VAL A 210 -4.57 33.98 25.71
CA VAL A 210 -4.67 34.27 24.27
C VAL A 210 -4.06 33.14 23.43
N VAL A 211 -3.09 32.38 23.96
CA VAL A 211 -2.55 31.19 23.29
C VAL A 211 -3.47 30.00 23.62
N PRO A 212 -4.25 29.50 22.65
CA PRO A 212 -5.22 28.45 22.93
C PRO A 212 -4.53 27.09 22.99
N ILE A 213 -4.07 26.70 24.18
CA ILE A 213 -3.47 25.36 24.41
C ILE A 213 -4.49 24.26 24.08
N SER A 214 -5.78 24.54 24.29
CA SER A 214 -6.89 23.65 23.98
C SER A 214 -7.08 23.40 22.47
N LEU A 215 -6.61 24.30 21.59
CA LEU A 215 -6.83 24.16 20.14
C LEU A 215 -6.23 22.86 19.61
N TYR A 216 -5.03 22.49 20.06
CA TYR A 216 -4.36 21.26 19.63
C TYR A 216 -5.18 20.01 20.03
N VAL A 217 -5.60 19.97 21.31
CA VAL A 217 -6.37 18.84 21.85
C VAL A 217 -7.74 18.74 21.18
N SER A 218 -8.41 19.87 20.95
CA SER A 218 -9.70 19.90 20.25
C SER A 218 -9.59 19.39 18.83
N VAL A 219 -8.54 19.79 18.08
CA VAL A 219 -8.32 19.30 16.71
C VAL A 219 -8.07 17.78 16.68
N GLU A 220 -7.26 17.26 17.62
CA GLU A 220 -7.02 15.81 17.71
C GLU A 220 -8.31 15.02 18.02
N ILE A 221 -9.17 15.52 18.91
CA ILE A 221 -10.47 14.89 19.18
C ILE A 221 -11.37 14.92 17.94
N ILE A 222 -11.40 16.03 17.20
CA ILE A 222 -12.18 16.14 15.96
C ILE A 222 -11.66 15.15 14.91
N ARG A 223 -10.34 15.03 14.73
CA ARG A 223 -9.70 14.06 13.82
C ARG A 223 -10.07 12.62 14.15
N LEU A 224 -10.03 12.27 15.45
CA LEU A 224 -10.44 10.96 15.95
C LEU A 224 -11.94 10.71 15.72
N GLY A 225 -12.79 11.70 15.99
CA GLY A 225 -14.22 11.64 15.67
C GLY A 225 -14.47 11.37 14.19
N ASN A 226 -13.85 12.14 13.30
CA ASN A 226 -13.97 11.96 11.85
C ASN A 226 -13.53 10.57 11.38
N SER A 227 -12.48 10.00 12.00
CA SER A 227 -12.03 8.63 11.71
C SER A 227 -13.14 7.62 12.00
N PHE A 228 -13.79 7.72 13.16
CA PHE A 228 -14.91 6.83 13.50
C PHE A 228 -16.13 7.02 12.58
N TYR A 229 -16.39 8.25 12.13
CA TYR A 229 -17.47 8.52 11.18
C TYR A 229 -17.25 7.81 9.83
N ILE A 230 -16.00 7.72 9.36
CA ILE A 230 -15.66 6.97 8.13
C ILE A 230 -15.90 5.46 8.35
N ASP A 231 -15.47 4.92 9.49
CA ASP A 231 -15.59 3.50 9.81
C ASP A 231 -17.05 3.04 9.99
N TRP A 232 -17.93 3.94 10.46
CA TRP A 232 -19.35 3.66 10.67
C TRP A 232 -20.23 3.86 9.43
N ASP A 233 -19.69 4.36 8.32
CA ASP A 233 -20.51 4.61 7.13
C ASP A 233 -20.92 3.31 6.43
N ARG A 234 -22.22 2.99 6.49
CA ARG A 234 -22.80 1.81 5.84
C ARG A 234 -22.78 1.89 4.31
N LYS A 235 -22.63 3.07 3.71
CA LYS A 235 -22.54 3.20 2.25
C LYS A 235 -21.18 2.79 1.71
N MET A 236 -20.14 2.86 2.53
CA MET A 236 -18.77 2.45 2.17
C MET A 236 -18.46 1.00 2.57
N TYR A 237 -19.50 0.21 2.88
CA TYR A 237 -19.37 -1.20 3.23
C TYR A 237 -19.51 -2.10 1.99
N TYR A 238 -18.56 -3.03 1.82
CA TYR A 238 -18.56 -3.99 0.71
C TYR A 238 -19.13 -5.35 1.16
N PRO A 239 -20.33 -5.75 0.69
CA PRO A 239 -21.05 -6.91 1.22
C PRO A 239 -20.50 -8.27 0.80
N LEU A 240 -19.79 -8.37 -0.33
CA LEU A 240 -19.32 -9.66 -0.85
C LEU A 240 -18.17 -10.25 0.00
N ASN A 241 -17.29 -9.40 0.53
CA ASN A 241 -16.18 -9.80 1.40
C ASN A 241 -16.36 -9.35 2.86
N ASP A 242 -17.56 -8.92 3.26
CA ASP A 242 -17.85 -8.39 4.61
C ASP A 242 -16.80 -7.36 5.10
N THR A 243 -16.42 -6.45 4.20
CA THR A 243 -15.30 -5.53 4.45
C THR A 243 -15.82 -4.09 4.61
N PRO A 244 -15.79 -3.50 5.82
CA PRO A 244 -16.10 -2.09 6.02
C PRO A 244 -14.92 -1.19 5.61
N ALA A 245 -15.22 0.10 5.40
CA ALA A 245 -14.17 1.11 5.32
C ALA A 245 -13.41 1.18 6.65
N GLN A 246 -12.08 1.34 6.58
CA GLN A 246 -11.21 1.43 7.75
C GLN A 246 -10.21 2.57 7.58
N ALA A 247 -10.36 3.61 8.39
CA ALA A 247 -9.44 4.73 8.46
C ALA A 247 -8.21 4.35 9.30
N ARG A 248 -7.13 3.90 8.64
CA ARG A 248 -5.86 3.50 9.29
C ARG A 248 -5.04 4.66 9.87
N THR A 249 -5.37 5.90 9.52
CA THR A 249 -4.62 7.09 9.95
C THR A 249 -5.59 8.23 10.24
N THR A 250 -5.63 8.68 11.49
CA THR A 250 -6.57 9.70 11.98
C THR A 250 -6.23 11.11 11.50
N THR A 251 -4.96 11.40 11.23
CA THR A 251 -4.50 12.75 10.88
C THR A 251 -4.81 13.13 9.43
N LEU A 252 -4.98 12.17 8.52
CA LEU A 252 -5.10 12.43 7.08
C LEU A 252 -6.53 12.65 6.59
N ASN A 253 -7.53 12.53 7.46
CA ASN A 253 -8.95 12.57 7.08
C ASN A 253 -9.35 13.89 6.40
N GLU A 254 -8.80 15.00 6.89
CA GLU A 254 -9.00 16.35 6.35
C GLU A 254 -8.38 16.59 4.96
N GLU A 255 -7.29 15.89 4.65
CA GLU A 255 -6.60 16.01 3.35
C GLU A 255 -7.41 15.34 2.22
N LEU A 256 -8.32 14.40 2.54
CA LEU A 256 -9.20 13.77 1.56
C LEU A 256 -10.05 14.79 0.79
N GLY A 257 -10.43 15.90 1.44
CA GLY A 257 -11.16 17.00 0.81
C GLY A 257 -10.31 17.91 -0.08
N GLN A 258 -8.98 17.78 -0.04
CA GLN A 258 -8.03 18.62 -0.78
C GLN A 258 -7.37 17.89 -1.96
N ILE A 259 -7.77 16.64 -2.24
CA ILE A 259 -7.19 15.84 -3.32
C ILE A 259 -7.58 16.45 -4.68
N LYS A 260 -6.57 16.81 -5.49
CA LYS A 260 -6.76 17.32 -6.86
C LYS A 260 -6.52 16.27 -7.94
N TYR A 261 -5.64 15.30 -7.67
CA TYR A 261 -5.24 14.27 -8.62
C TYR A 261 -5.43 12.91 -7.98
N ILE A 262 -6.15 12.02 -8.66
CA ILE A 262 -6.31 10.62 -8.29
C ILE A 262 -5.49 9.82 -9.28
N PHE A 263 -4.45 9.14 -8.77
CA PHE A 263 -3.72 8.13 -9.53
C PHE A 263 -4.37 6.79 -9.24
N SER A 264 -4.98 6.19 -10.26
CA SER A 264 -5.64 4.90 -10.16
C SER A 264 -4.83 3.86 -10.90
N ASP A 265 -4.65 2.70 -10.30
CA ASP A 265 -4.15 1.53 -11.00
C ASP A 265 -5.27 0.94 -11.88
N LYS A 266 -4.91 0.30 -12.98
CA LYS A 266 -5.88 -0.35 -13.87
C LYS A 266 -6.31 -1.68 -13.28
N THR A 267 -5.36 -2.56 -13.05
CA THR A 267 -5.62 -3.93 -12.60
C THR A 267 -5.95 -3.95 -11.12
N GLY A 268 -6.97 -4.71 -10.70
CA GLY A 268 -7.37 -4.81 -9.29
C GLY A 268 -8.07 -3.58 -8.70
N THR A 269 -8.07 -2.42 -9.38
CA THR A 269 -8.79 -1.21 -8.95
C THR A 269 -9.89 -0.81 -9.94
N LEU A 270 -9.56 -0.53 -11.20
CA LEU A 270 -10.57 -0.15 -12.21
C LEU A 270 -11.28 -1.36 -12.82
N THR A 271 -10.57 -2.47 -12.97
CA THR A 271 -11.11 -3.70 -13.56
C THR A 271 -11.10 -4.85 -12.55
N GLN A 272 -12.18 -5.63 -12.53
CA GLN A 272 -12.18 -6.95 -11.88
C GLN A 272 -11.30 -7.90 -12.69
N ASN A 273 -10.61 -8.83 -12.01
CA ASN A 273 -9.77 -9.86 -12.66
C ASN A 273 -10.63 -10.99 -13.24
N ILE A 274 -11.64 -10.64 -14.06
CA ILE A 274 -12.56 -11.57 -14.72
C ILE A 274 -12.61 -11.20 -16.19
N MET A 275 -12.16 -12.11 -17.06
CA MET A 275 -12.17 -11.92 -18.51
C MET A 275 -13.34 -12.68 -19.13
N ALA A 276 -14.41 -11.97 -19.45
CA ALA A 276 -15.59 -12.53 -20.11
C ALA A 276 -15.50 -12.33 -21.64
N PHE A 277 -15.58 -13.43 -22.38
CA PHE A 277 -15.68 -13.37 -23.83
C PHE A 277 -17.07 -12.88 -24.25
N ASN A 278 -17.13 -11.74 -24.94
CA ASN A 278 -18.41 -11.09 -25.29
C ASN A 278 -18.76 -11.29 -26.78
N LYS A 279 -17.86 -10.90 -27.68
CA LYS A 279 -18.11 -10.92 -29.13
C LYS A 279 -16.88 -11.40 -29.89
N CYS A 280 -17.10 -12.00 -31.06
CA CYS A 280 -16.05 -12.22 -32.06
C CYS A 280 -16.55 -11.90 -33.47
N SER A 281 -15.62 -11.58 -34.36
CA SER A 281 -15.89 -11.50 -35.79
C SER A 281 -15.21 -12.67 -36.48
N ILE A 282 -15.99 -13.47 -37.23
CA ILE A 282 -15.48 -14.60 -38.00
C ILE A 282 -15.91 -14.36 -39.46
N HIS A 283 -14.94 -14.31 -40.37
CA HIS A 283 -15.16 -14.00 -41.81
C HIS A 283 -15.99 -12.71 -42.05
N GLY A 284 -15.76 -11.67 -41.25
CA GLY A 284 -16.48 -10.39 -41.38
C GLY A 284 -17.91 -10.39 -40.81
N LYS A 285 -18.38 -11.52 -40.26
CA LYS A 285 -19.65 -11.60 -39.55
C LYS A 285 -19.43 -11.49 -38.05
N ALA A 286 -20.12 -10.57 -37.39
CA ALA A 286 -20.07 -10.40 -35.94
C ALA A 286 -20.99 -11.41 -35.24
N TYR A 287 -20.49 -12.03 -34.18
CA TYR A 287 -21.18 -12.99 -33.31
C TYR A 287 -21.13 -12.46 -31.86
N GLY A 288 -22.17 -12.75 -31.07
CA GLY A 288 -22.26 -12.33 -29.66
C GLY A 288 -23.24 -11.18 -29.38
N GLU A 289 -24.16 -10.89 -30.29
CA GLU A 289 -25.31 -10.02 -29.97
C GLU A 289 -26.47 -10.88 -29.48
N VAL A 290 -26.71 -10.89 -28.16
CA VAL A 290 -27.91 -11.47 -27.56
C VAL A 290 -28.96 -10.36 -27.48
N TYR A 291 -30.15 -10.62 -28.01
CA TYR A 291 -31.30 -9.72 -27.95
C TYR A 291 -32.35 -10.36 -27.04
N ASP A 292 -32.90 -9.61 -26.09
CA ASP A 292 -34.05 -10.05 -25.30
C ASP A 292 -35.31 -10.15 -26.18
N MET A 293 -36.38 -10.82 -25.73
CA MET A 293 -37.65 -10.95 -26.46
C MET A 293 -38.32 -9.59 -26.76
N ALA A 294 -37.88 -8.51 -26.11
CA ALA A 294 -38.29 -7.13 -26.38
C ALA A 294 -37.40 -6.38 -27.40
N GLY A 295 -36.41 -7.04 -28.01
CA GLY A 295 -35.52 -6.46 -29.03
C GLY A 295 -34.43 -5.54 -28.48
N GLN A 296 -34.23 -5.49 -27.15
CA GLN A 296 -33.14 -4.74 -26.52
C GLN A 296 -31.85 -5.58 -26.46
N ARG A 297 -30.71 -4.90 -26.65
CA ARG A 297 -29.38 -5.51 -26.52
C ARG A 297 -29.12 -5.85 -25.06
N THR A 298 -28.89 -7.13 -24.75
CA THR A 298 -28.50 -7.57 -23.42
C THR A 298 -26.98 -7.71 -23.34
N GLU A 299 -26.37 -7.05 -22.35
CA GLU A 299 -24.98 -7.33 -21.98
C GLU A 299 -24.95 -8.65 -21.22
N ILE A 300 -24.02 -9.54 -21.61
CA ILE A 300 -23.78 -10.81 -20.92
C ILE A 300 -23.15 -10.47 -19.57
N THR A 301 -23.98 -10.16 -18.58
CA THR A 301 -23.57 -10.01 -17.19
C THR A 301 -23.66 -11.39 -16.53
N GLU A 302 -22.70 -11.75 -15.69
CA GLU A 302 -22.70 -13.00 -14.92
C GLU A 302 -24.10 -13.34 -14.40
N VAL A 303 -24.54 -14.56 -14.67
CA VAL A 303 -25.70 -15.16 -13.99
C VAL A 303 -25.30 -15.32 -12.53
N ARG A 304 -25.60 -14.32 -11.70
CA ARG A 304 -25.53 -14.45 -10.24
C ARG A 304 -26.49 -15.56 -9.84
N GLY A 305 -25.93 -16.65 -9.33
CA GLY A 305 -26.68 -17.69 -8.63
C GLY A 305 -27.42 -17.08 -7.44
N GLY A 306 -28.67 -16.69 -7.68
CA GLY A 306 -29.59 -16.17 -6.68
C GLY A 306 -30.99 -16.39 -7.22
N LEU A 307 -31.78 -17.17 -6.46
CA LEU A 307 -33.16 -17.52 -6.76
C LEU A 307 -33.94 -16.36 -7.42
N LEU A 308 -34.26 -16.50 -8.70
CA LEU A 308 -35.44 -15.89 -9.29
C LEU A 308 -36.33 -17.02 -9.79
N ALA A 309 -37.19 -17.46 -8.88
CA ALA A 309 -38.38 -18.22 -9.24
C ALA A 309 -39.29 -17.29 -10.06
N GLY A 310 -39.62 -17.73 -11.29
CA GLY A 310 -40.72 -17.14 -12.06
C GLY A 310 -40.31 -16.35 -13.30
N SER A 311 -39.94 -17.05 -14.36
CA SER A 311 -40.43 -16.88 -15.74
C SER A 311 -39.50 -17.64 -16.68
N GLY A 312 -40.10 -18.39 -17.61
CA GLY A 312 -39.44 -19.43 -18.40
C GLY A 312 -38.21 -18.94 -19.17
N VAL A 313 -37.06 -19.50 -18.82
CA VAL A 313 -35.85 -19.52 -19.65
C VAL A 313 -35.95 -20.77 -20.52
N PRO A 314 -35.70 -20.71 -21.85
CA PRO A 314 -35.60 -21.91 -22.66
C PRO A 314 -34.44 -22.75 -22.16
N CYS A 315 -34.75 -23.97 -21.75
CA CYS A 315 -33.82 -25.02 -21.40
C CYS A 315 -32.82 -25.20 -22.56
N TRP A 316 -31.52 -25.06 -22.29
CA TRP A 316 -30.50 -25.65 -23.17
C TRP A 316 -30.48 -27.16 -22.95
N ASP A 317 -31.55 -27.82 -23.39
CA ASP A 317 -31.53 -29.27 -23.57
C ASP A 317 -30.87 -29.57 -24.90
N GLY A 318 -29.69 -30.20 -24.81
CA GLY A 318 -29.02 -30.81 -25.95
C GLY A 318 -27.69 -30.18 -26.30
N LEU A 319 -26.68 -30.42 -25.45
CA LEU A 319 -25.29 -30.69 -25.87
C LEU A 319 -24.54 -31.32 -24.69
N GLN A 320 -25.06 -32.46 -24.22
CA GLN A 320 -24.23 -33.40 -23.48
C GLN A 320 -23.22 -34.02 -24.47
N GLY A 321 -21.94 -33.85 -24.17
CA GLY A 321 -20.88 -34.72 -24.68
C GLY A 321 -20.31 -34.34 -26.05
N THR A 322 -19.46 -33.31 -26.09
CA THR A 322 -18.23 -33.38 -26.90
C THR A 322 -17.12 -32.60 -26.22
N ARG A 323 -16.14 -33.33 -25.69
CA ARG A 323 -14.81 -32.79 -25.37
C ARG A 323 -14.23 -32.20 -26.65
N ALA A 324 -14.17 -30.87 -26.75
CA ALA A 324 -13.28 -30.23 -27.71
C ALA A 324 -11.84 -30.40 -27.21
N LYS A 325 -11.23 -31.54 -27.54
CA LYS A 325 -9.77 -31.67 -27.54
C LYS A 325 -9.25 -30.74 -28.64
N ALA A 326 -8.58 -29.66 -28.25
CA ALA A 326 -7.70 -28.95 -29.16
C ALA A 326 -6.61 -29.94 -29.61
N THR A 327 -6.72 -30.42 -30.85
CA THR A 327 -5.63 -31.12 -31.53
C THR A 327 -4.72 -30.06 -32.14
N PRO A 328 -3.39 -30.17 -32.01
CA PRO A 328 -2.48 -29.22 -32.65
C PRO A 328 -2.54 -29.45 -34.16
N CYS A 329 -2.95 -28.43 -34.93
CA CYS A 329 -2.82 -28.45 -36.39
C CYS A 329 -1.33 -28.41 -36.78
N PRO A 330 -0.92 -29.19 -37.80
CA PRO A 330 0.47 -29.30 -38.21
C PRO A 330 0.98 -28.01 -38.86
N TYR A 331 2.26 -27.74 -38.61
CA TYR A 331 3.10 -26.70 -39.19
C TYR A 331 2.75 -26.38 -40.66
N ILE A 332 2.33 -25.14 -40.93
CA ILE A 332 2.36 -24.56 -42.27
C ILE A 332 3.68 -23.79 -42.38
N HIS A 333 4.62 -24.36 -43.14
CA HIS A 333 5.79 -23.64 -43.64
C HIS A 333 5.31 -22.42 -44.43
N THR A 334 5.67 -21.23 -43.97
CA THR A 334 5.69 -20.03 -44.82
C THR A 334 7.13 -19.83 -45.27
N GLN A 335 7.38 -20.10 -46.56
CA GLN A 335 8.55 -19.55 -47.24
C GLN A 335 8.29 -18.07 -47.47
N HIS A 336 9.20 -17.24 -46.97
CA HIS A 336 9.60 -15.99 -47.59
C HIS A 336 11.11 -15.85 -47.50
#